data_AF-A0A7V2TQS1-F1
#
_entry.id   AF-A0A7V2TQS1-F1
#
_cell.length_a   1.000
_cell.length_b   1.000
_cell.length_c   1.000
_cell.angle_alpha   90.00
_cell.angle_beta   90.00
_cell.angle_gamma   90.00
#
_symmetry.space_group_name_H-M   'P 1'
#
loop_
_entity.id
_entity.type
_entity.pdbx_description
1 polymer ?
#
loop_
_entity_poly.entity_id
_entity_poly.type
_entity_poly.pdbx_seq_one_letter_code
_entity_poly.pdbx_strand_id
1 'polypeptide(L)'
;MAAPYFRTHRLLEKQYCRIYPVPACGLVLTTALTTNDTIQYEIMTTLYDAYLRGDSAVHDLFGRKMEFLAYDVFTRHPWPAGLRDALEALQPKLGGSPAALDGDEPVVVTGQQPGLFLGPLFTVYKAVTAIRLARLLSERHGKKVLPVFWIASEDHDFEEVRRYWFTDTRCELHERAYTPADPLGNPVDVEGLPMHRVPAGFSLRNAIDEMASLCVGSEHTAAMKDLLHDTLAQAPSVSNWFARLMAVLFRDTGLVLFAPHMRVAREAARSVIRREIEMPEVTGRLLSESAARVRALGFTPAIVRP
;
A
#
# COMPACT_ATOMS: atom_id res chain seq x y z
N MET A 1 -44.39 16.01 26.24
CA MET A 1 -44.29 17.47 25.97
C MET A 1 -43.01 17.71 25.18
N ALA A 2 -43.18 18.18 23.95
CA ALA A 2 -42.27 19.00 23.12
C ALA A 2 -40.73 18.81 23.19
N ALA A 3 -40.14 18.35 22.07
CA ALA A 3 -39.02 19.06 21.43
C ALA A 3 -39.58 20.38 20.81
N PRO A 4 -38.82 21.45 20.39
CA PRO A 4 -37.62 21.35 19.51
C PRO A 4 -36.63 22.56 19.43
N TYR A 5 -35.64 22.44 18.51
CA TYR A 5 -35.02 23.45 17.61
C TYR A 5 -33.67 24.16 17.87
N PHE A 6 -32.85 24.01 16.82
CA PHE A 6 -31.62 24.66 16.35
C PHE A 6 -31.67 26.20 16.13
N ARG A 7 -30.49 26.84 16.15
CA ARG A 7 -29.99 27.87 15.19
C ARG A 7 -28.46 28.00 15.33
N THR A 8 -27.61 27.51 14.40
CA THR A 8 -27.02 28.17 13.21
C THR A 8 -26.54 29.63 13.37
N HIS A 9 -25.23 29.83 13.23
CA HIS A 9 -24.66 30.99 12.54
C HIS A 9 -23.56 30.53 11.56
N ARG A 10 -23.82 30.78 10.27
CA ARG A 10 -22.86 30.76 9.16
C ARG A 10 -21.97 32.00 9.23
N LEU A 11 -20.68 31.84 8.95
CA LEU A 11 -19.94 32.80 8.15
C LEU A 11 -19.31 32.06 6.96
N LEU A 12 -19.77 32.46 5.77
CA LEU A 12 -19.30 32.07 4.47
C LEU A 12 -18.16 33.02 4.10
N GLU A 13 -16.96 32.51 3.85
CA GLU A 13 -16.01 33.19 2.98
C GLU A 13 -15.66 32.30 1.79
N LYS A 14 -15.97 32.83 0.61
CA LYS A 14 -15.68 32.26 -0.69
C LYS A 14 -14.17 32.37 -0.93
N GLN A 15 -13.47 31.25 -1.08
CA GLN A 15 -12.20 31.23 -1.79
C GLN A 15 -12.38 30.47 -3.10
N TYR A 16 -12.38 31.23 -4.19
CA TYR A 16 -12.27 30.70 -5.54
C TYR A 16 -10.86 30.11 -5.72
N CYS A 17 -10.75 28.79 -5.85
CA CYS A 17 -9.49 28.16 -6.24
C CYS A 17 -9.36 28.28 -7.77
N ARG A 18 -8.63 29.29 -8.25
CA ARG A 18 -8.14 29.34 -9.62
C ARG A 18 -6.94 28.41 -9.73
N ILE A 19 -7.06 27.35 -10.52
CA ILE A 19 -5.96 26.46 -10.87
C ILE A 19 -5.10 27.15 -11.92
N TYR A 20 -3.88 27.54 -11.56
CA TYR A 20 -2.80 27.83 -12.50
C TYR A 20 -1.78 26.69 -12.45
N PRO A 21 -1.16 26.31 -13.59
CA PRO A 21 -0.15 25.26 -13.60
C PRO A 21 1.12 25.77 -12.90
N VAL A 22 1.59 25.04 -11.88
CA VAL A 22 2.85 25.33 -11.18
C VAL A 22 3.80 24.14 -11.31
N PRO A 23 5.07 24.35 -11.71
CA PRO A 23 6.07 23.30 -11.75
C PRO A 23 6.60 23.02 -10.33
N ALA A 24 6.81 21.73 -10.05
CA ALA A 24 7.59 21.13 -8.96
C ALA A 24 8.04 22.05 -7.80
N CYS A 25 7.29 22.04 -6.69
CA CYS A 25 7.80 22.02 -5.31
C CYS A 25 6.62 21.98 -4.32
N GLY A 26 6.79 21.27 -3.21
CA GLY A 26 5.72 20.83 -2.30
C GLY A 26 4.97 21.95 -1.56
N LEU A 27 3.71 21.66 -1.21
CA LEU A 27 2.85 22.52 -0.40
C LEU A 27 2.97 22.12 1.08
N VAL A 28 3.31 23.08 1.95
CA VAL A 28 3.20 22.97 3.41
C VAL A 28 2.04 23.86 3.86
N LEU A 29 1.11 23.31 4.66
CA LEU A 29 0.03 24.07 5.28
C LEU A 29 0.60 24.90 6.45
N THR A 30 0.44 26.21 6.41
CA THR A 30 0.86 27.14 7.47
C THR A 30 -0.33 27.88 8.06
N THR A 31 -0.50 27.81 9.38
CA THR A 31 -1.25 28.81 10.16
C THR A 31 -0.25 29.80 10.75
N ALA A 32 -0.35 31.07 10.35
CA ALA A 32 0.49 32.15 10.89
C ALA A 32 -0.21 32.82 12.07
N LEU A 33 0.43 32.84 13.24
CA LEU A 33 0.12 33.77 14.31
C LEU A 33 1.20 34.86 14.30
N THR A 34 0.78 36.10 14.07
CA THR A 34 1.65 37.27 13.96
C THR A 34 1.97 37.83 15.34
N THR A 35 3.26 37.89 15.70
CA THR A 35 3.85 38.99 16.47
C THR A 35 5.36 39.07 16.22
N ASN A 36 5.85 40.30 16.06
CA ASN A 36 7.26 40.66 15.87
C ASN A 36 8.20 39.95 16.85
N ASP A 37 9.02 39.05 16.34
CA ASP A 37 10.44 38.87 16.66
C ASP A 37 10.97 37.78 15.72
N THR A 38 12.23 37.91 15.30
CA THR A 38 12.95 37.05 14.35
C THR A 38 12.48 35.59 14.38
N ILE A 39 11.65 35.20 13.42
CA ILE A 39 11.16 33.81 13.30
C ILE A 39 12.31 32.96 12.78
N GLN A 40 13.09 32.39 13.71
CA GLN A 40 13.83 31.16 13.44
C GLN A 40 12.77 30.08 13.23
N TYR A 41 12.47 29.80 11.96
CA TYR A 41 11.65 28.65 11.58
C TYR A 41 12.46 27.39 11.90
N GLU A 42 12.31 26.87 13.11
CA GLU A 42 12.77 25.53 13.45
C GLU A 42 11.82 24.55 12.73
N ILE A 43 12.12 24.28 11.45
CA ILE A 43 11.44 23.25 10.69
C ILE A 43 11.70 21.95 11.45
N MET A 44 10.69 21.46 12.17
CA MET A 44 10.70 20.11 12.74
C MET A 44 10.95 19.14 11.59
N THR A 45 12.21 18.79 11.43
CA THR A 45 12.68 17.93 10.35
C THR A 45 12.30 16.52 10.78
N THR A 46 11.46 15.83 10.01
CA THR A 46 11.23 14.40 10.25
C THR A 46 12.47 13.60 9.82
N LEU A 47 12.61 12.37 10.31
CA LEU A 47 13.66 11.46 9.82
C LEU A 47 13.60 11.30 8.30
N TYR A 48 12.40 11.33 7.72
CA TYR A 48 12.15 11.28 6.29
C TYR A 48 12.68 12.54 5.57
N ASP A 49 12.42 13.73 6.10
CA ASP A 49 12.92 14.98 5.50
C ASP A 49 14.46 15.03 5.54
N ALA A 50 15.06 14.61 6.65
CA ALA A 50 16.51 14.52 6.78
C ALA A 50 17.11 13.53 5.78
N TYR A 51 16.46 12.37 5.60
CA TYR A 51 16.86 11.39 4.58
C TYR A 51 16.80 11.97 3.16
N LEU A 52 15.72 12.69 2.81
CA LEU A 52 15.58 13.32 1.50
C LEU A 52 16.62 14.41 1.23
N ARG A 53 17.04 15.15 2.27
CA ARG A 53 18.09 16.17 2.14
C ARG A 53 19.50 15.60 2.03
N GLY A 54 19.68 14.29 2.16
CA GLY A 54 20.99 13.67 2.08
C GLY A 54 21.82 13.80 3.35
N ASP A 55 21.18 13.95 4.52
CA ASP A 55 21.90 13.99 5.79
C ASP A 55 22.71 12.70 5.98
N SER A 56 24.04 12.84 6.09
CA SER A 56 24.95 11.70 6.17
C SER A 56 24.68 10.83 7.39
N ALA A 57 24.38 11.43 8.54
CA ALA A 57 24.14 10.69 9.77
C ALA A 57 22.85 9.87 9.70
N VAL A 58 21.84 10.40 8.99
CA VAL A 58 20.60 9.66 8.71
C VAL A 58 20.81 8.58 7.66
N HIS A 59 21.58 8.84 6.60
CA HIS A 59 21.90 7.85 5.58
C HIS A 59 22.70 6.67 6.13
N ASP A 60 23.55 6.89 7.13
CA ASP A 60 24.35 5.84 7.78
C ASP A 60 23.49 4.87 8.63
N LEU A 61 22.21 5.19 8.88
CA LEU A 61 21.25 4.24 9.44
C LEU A 61 20.85 3.14 8.44
N PHE A 62 21.05 3.36 7.14
CA PHE A 62 20.62 2.47 6.07
C PHE A 62 21.82 1.68 5.49
N GLY A 63 21.56 0.43 5.07
CA GLY A 63 22.64 -0.47 4.67
C GLY A 63 23.39 -0.07 3.39
N ARG A 64 22.71 0.52 2.41
CA ARG A 64 23.32 1.06 1.18
C ARG A 64 22.64 2.38 0.82
N LYS A 65 23.44 3.36 0.40
CA LYS A 65 22.93 4.65 -0.08
C LYS A 65 22.30 4.50 -1.46
N MET A 66 21.41 5.41 -1.84
CA MET A 66 20.61 5.29 -3.06
C MET A 66 21.46 5.38 -4.34
N GLU A 67 22.64 6.01 -4.27
CA GLU A 67 23.62 6.08 -5.37
C GLU A 67 24.11 4.68 -5.77
N PHE A 68 24.00 3.69 -4.87
CA PHE A 68 24.30 2.29 -5.18
C PHE A 68 23.54 1.79 -6.43
N LEU A 69 22.31 2.26 -6.65
CA LEU A 69 21.49 1.89 -7.81
C LEU A 69 22.08 2.36 -9.16
N ALA A 70 22.99 3.33 -9.13
CA ALA A 70 23.67 3.83 -10.32
C ALA A 70 24.76 2.88 -10.81
N TYR A 71 25.27 1.99 -9.95
CA TYR A 71 26.35 1.05 -10.27
C TYR A 71 25.77 -0.32 -10.64
N ASP A 72 26.39 -1.03 -11.59
CA ASP A 72 25.96 -2.38 -12.00
C ASP A 72 26.38 -3.41 -10.94
N VAL A 73 25.53 -3.59 -9.93
CA VAL A 73 25.84 -4.46 -8.79
C VAL A 73 24.71 -5.42 -8.45
N PHE A 74 23.81 -5.68 -9.40
CA PHE A 74 22.75 -6.66 -9.21
C PHE A 74 23.28 -8.06 -9.52
N THR A 75 23.76 -8.74 -8.48
CA THR A 75 24.11 -10.16 -8.57
C THR A 75 22.84 -10.98 -8.75
N ARG A 76 22.78 -11.79 -9.81
CA ARG A 76 21.70 -12.77 -9.99
C ARG A 76 21.87 -13.88 -8.97
N HIS A 77 20.84 -14.10 -8.17
CA HIS A 77 20.79 -15.19 -7.21
C HIS A 77 19.57 -16.04 -7.55
N PRO A 78 19.73 -17.35 -7.77
CA PRO A 78 18.60 -18.23 -7.99
C PRO A 78 17.57 -18.06 -6.88
N TRP A 79 16.32 -17.86 -7.28
CA TRP A 79 15.20 -17.83 -6.37
C TRP A 79 14.98 -19.20 -5.74
N PRO A 80 14.29 -19.28 -4.59
CA PRO A 80 13.88 -20.55 -3.99
C PRO A 80 13.19 -21.47 -5.00
N ALA A 81 13.49 -22.77 -4.91
CA ALA A 81 12.93 -23.77 -5.81
C ALA A 81 11.40 -23.70 -5.88
N GLY A 82 10.86 -23.74 -7.10
CA GLY A 82 9.41 -23.67 -7.38
C GLY A 82 8.77 -22.29 -7.25
N LEU A 83 9.50 -21.25 -6.76
CA LEU A 83 8.92 -19.92 -6.60
C LEU A 83 8.54 -19.31 -7.96
N ARG A 84 9.44 -19.46 -8.95
CA ARG A 84 9.21 -19.04 -10.33
C ARG A 84 7.90 -19.62 -10.86
N ASP A 85 7.79 -20.94 -10.91
CA ASP A 85 6.63 -21.65 -11.46
C ASP A 85 5.33 -21.27 -10.75
N ALA A 86 5.37 -21.11 -9.42
CA ALA A 86 4.21 -20.69 -8.64
C ALA A 86 3.77 -19.26 -8.98
N LEU A 87 4.71 -18.35 -9.22
CA LEU A 87 4.42 -16.97 -9.62
C LEU A 87 3.89 -16.90 -11.05
N GLU A 88 4.52 -17.60 -11.99
CA GLU A 88 4.05 -17.68 -13.38
C GLU A 88 2.63 -18.25 -13.47
N ALA A 89 2.32 -19.27 -12.66
CA ALA A 89 0.99 -19.86 -12.58
C ALA A 89 -0.05 -18.97 -11.87
N LEU A 90 0.37 -18.05 -11.00
CA LEU A 90 -0.51 -17.17 -10.24
C LEU A 90 -1.00 -15.97 -11.06
N GLN A 91 -0.12 -15.30 -11.80
CA GLN A 91 -0.47 -14.04 -12.49
C GLN A 91 -1.71 -14.14 -13.39
N PRO A 92 -1.85 -15.14 -14.30
CA PRO A 92 -3.02 -15.24 -15.16
C PRO A 92 -4.29 -15.60 -14.37
N LYS A 93 -4.18 -16.36 -13.28
CA LYS A 93 -5.33 -16.68 -12.41
C LYS A 93 -5.92 -15.44 -11.74
N LEU A 94 -5.09 -14.41 -11.51
CA LEU A 94 -5.52 -13.13 -10.96
C LEU A 94 -6.09 -12.19 -12.04
N GLY A 95 -6.02 -12.54 -13.32
CA GLY A 95 -6.46 -11.68 -14.43
C GLY A 95 -5.37 -10.73 -14.95
N GLY A 96 -4.11 -10.94 -14.54
CA GLY A 96 -2.94 -10.28 -15.10
C GLY A 96 -2.38 -11.00 -16.32
N SER A 97 -1.42 -10.37 -17.00
CA SER A 97 -0.74 -10.97 -18.14
C SER A 97 0.22 -12.08 -17.68
N PRO A 98 0.45 -13.13 -18.48
CA PRO A 98 1.49 -14.11 -18.18
C PRO A 98 2.84 -13.42 -17.96
N ALA A 99 3.50 -13.74 -16.84
CA ALA A 99 4.85 -13.28 -16.58
C ALA A 99 5.82 -14.37 -17.07
N ALA A 100 6.69 -14.03 -18.03
CA ALA A 100 7.86 -14.86 -18.30
C ALA A 100 8.92 -14.48 -17.26
N LEU A 101 9.31 -15.38 -16.38
CA LEU A 101 10.30 -15.15 -15.33
C LEU A 101 11.53 -16.03 -15.59
N ASP A 102 12.73 -15.57 -15.26
CA ASP A 102 13.96 -16.36 -15.40
C ASP A 102 14.21 -17.17 -14.12
N GLY A 103 13.82 -16.62 -12.96
CA GLY A 103 13.95 -17.27 -11.65
C GLY A 103 15.21 -16.86 -10.89
N ASP A 104 15.86 -15.80 -11.30
CA ASP A 104 17.08 -15.25 -10.69
C ASP A 104 17.21 -13.73 -10.94
N GLU A 105 16.16 -13.09 -11.48
CA GLU A 105 16.16 -11.65 -11.74
C GLU A 105 16.25 -10.85 -10.43
N PRO A 106 16.94 -9.70 -10.45
CA PRO A 106 16.80 -8.69 -9.42
C PRO A 106 15.37 -8.14 -9.38
N VAL A 107 14.90 -7.79 -8.19
CA VAL A 107 13.53 -7.31 -7.97
C VAL A 107 13.53 -5.93 -7.31
N VAL A 108 12.63 -5.06 -7.75
CA VAL A 108 12.20 -3.88 -7.00
C VAL A 108 10.92 -4.24 -6.28
N VAL A 109 10.97 -4.34 -4.95
CA VAL A 109 9.82 -4.75 -4.14
C VAL A 109 9.22 -3.54 -3.43
N THR A 110 7.91 -3.44 -3.48
CA THR A 110 7.10 -2.60 -2.60
C THR A 110 5.94 -3.44 -2.06
N GLY A 111 5.17 -2.92 -1.11
CA GLY A 111 3.98 -3.62 -0.63
C GLY A 111 3.01 -2.75 0.12
N GLN A 112 1.83 -3.32 0.35
CA GLN A 112 0.78 -2.75 1.19
C GLN A 112 -0.19 -3.83 1.67
N GLN A 113 -0.92 -3.55 2.76
CA GLN A 113 -2.10 -4.30 3.15
C GLN A 113 -3.16 -4.28 2.04
N PRO A 114 -3.95 -5.37 1.89
CA PRO A 114 -4.98 -5.48 0.87
C PRO A 114 -6.25 -4.69 1.25
N GLY A 115 -6.17 -3.36 1.22
CA GLY A 115 -7.30 -2.48 1.49
C GLY A 115 -8.44 -2.65 0.47
N LEU A 116 -9.68 -2.48 0.91
CA LEU A 116 -10.85 -2.54 0.03
C LEU A 116 -10.75 -1.49 -1.07
N PHE A 117 -11.16 -1.84 -2.30
CA PHE A 117 -11.05 -0.97 -3.47
C PHE A 117 -9.63 -0.41 -3.72
N LEU A 118 -8.60 -1.21 -3.39
CA LEU A 118 -7.16 -0.85 -3.39
C LEU A 118 -6.71 0.06 -2.24
N GLY A 119 -7.62 0.45 -1.35
CA GLY A 119 -7.34 1.31 -0.21
C GLY A 119 -6.90 2.72 -0.64
N PRO A 120 -6.01 3.37 0.13
CA PRO A 120 -5.56 4.73 -0.18
C PRO A 120 -4.73 4.79 -1.48
N LEU A 121 -4.78 5.93 -2.17
CA LEU A 121 -4.11 6.13 -3.47
C LEU A 121 -2.60 5.85 -3.47
N PHE A 122 -1.94 5.98 -2.32
CA PHE A 122 -0.51 5.67 -2.24
C PHE A 122 -0.20 4.20 -2.55
N THR A 123 -1.17 3.27 -2.43
CA THR A 123 -1.03 1.87 -2.88
C THR A 123 -0.70 1.82 -4.38
N VAL A 124 -1.45 2.58 -5.19
CA VAL A 124 -1.25 2.71 -6.63
C VAL A 124 0.07 3.40 -6.91
N TYR A 125 0.40 4.47 -6.19
CA TYR A 125 1.68 5.18 -6.37
C TYR A 125 2.89 4.33 -6.03
N LYS A 126 2.82 3.49 -5.00
CA LYS A 126 3.86 2.50 -4.67
C LYS A 126 4.09 1.54 -5.83
N ALA A 127 3.02 0.98 -6.40
CA ALA A 127 3.12 0.07 -7.54
C ALA A 127 3.71 0.75 -8.78
N VAL A 128 3.21 1.94 -9.13
CA VAL A 128 3.77 2.75 -10.24
C VAL A 128 5.25 3.04 -10.01
N THR A 129 5.64 3.39 -8.78
CA THR A 129 7.04 3.66 -8.43
C THR A 129 7.92 2.44 -8.64
N ALA A 130 7.48 1.26 -8.16
CA ALA A 130 8.21 0.01 -8.36
C ALA A 130 8.35 -0.33 -9.86
N ILE A 131 7.28 -0.19 -10.64
CA ILE A 131 7.28 -0.42 -12.10
C ILE A 131 8.28 0.51 -12.79
N ARG A 132 8.21 1.81 -12.50
CA ARG A 132 9.08 2.82 -13.12
C ARG A 132 10.54 2.61 -12.74
N LEU A 133 10.81 2.31 -11.48
CA LEU A 133 12.17 2.04 -11.01
C LEU A 133 12.74 0.76 -11.62
N ALA A 134 11.96 -0.33 -11.69
CA ALA A 134 12.39 -1.57 -12.32
C ALA A 134 12.71 -1.38 -13.81
N ARG A 135 11.89 -0.61 -14.55
CA ARG A 135 12.18 -0.25 -15.95
C ARG A 135 13.47 0.56 -16.08
N LEU A 136 13.62 1.61 -15.28
CA LEU A 136 14.81 2.46 -15.29
C LEU A 136 16.10 1.66 -15.02
N LEU A 137 16.06 0.76 -14.03
CA LEU A 137 17.20 -0.09 -13.71
C LEU A 137 17.47 -1.10 -14.82
N SER A 138 16.42 -1.62 -15.46
CA SER A 138 16.58 -2.55 -16.57
C SER A 138 17.27 -1.91 -17.77
N GLU A 139 16.81 -0.72 -18.16
CA GLU A 139 17.38 0.07 -19.25
C GLU A 139 18.84 0.47 -18.96
N ARG A 140 19.12 0.90 -17.73
CA ARG A 140 20.46 1.34 -17.32
C ARG A 140 21.48 0.21 -17.35
N HIS A 141 21.10 -0.98 -16.90
CA HIS A 141 22.05 -2.07 -16.65
C HIS A 141 21.98 -3.20 -17.69
N GLY A 142 21.09 -3.11 -18.68
CA GLY A 142 20.93 -4.14 -19.72
C GLY A 142 20.48 -5.51 -19.19
N LYS A 143 19.92 -5.56 -17.97
CA LYS A 143 19.46 -6.77 -17.29
C LYS A 143 18.00 -6.60 -16.91
N LYS A 144 17.20 -7.64 -17.02
CA LYS A 144 15.79 -7.58 -16.64
C LYS A 144 15.65 -7.44 -15.12
N VAL A 145 15.03 -6.36 -14.67
CA VAL A 145 14.66 -6.10 -13.27
C VAL A 145 13.14 -6.12 -13.16
N LEU A 146 12.62 -6.87 -12.20
CA LEU A 146 11.18 -7.08 -12.05
C LEU A 146 10.56 -6.18 -10.97
N PRO A 147 9.44 -5.50 -11.25
CA PRO A 147 8.65 -4.87 -10.21
C PRO A 147 7.76 -5.90 -9.51
N VAL A 148 7.90 -6.01 -8.20
CA VAL A 148 7.12 -6.94 -7.36
C VAL A 148 6.28 -6.14 -6.37
N PHE A 149 4.98 -6.44 -6.33
CA PHE A 149 4.08 -5.94 -5.29
C PHE A 149 3.80 -7.03 -4.27
N TRP A 150 4.31 -6.85 -3.06
CA TRP A 150 4.07 -7.69 -1.90
C TRP A 150 2.73 -7.34 -1.27
N ILE A 151 1.77 -8.24 -1.40
CA ILE A 151 0.46 -8.13 -0.76
C ILE A 151 0.62 -8.59 0.68
N ALA A 152 0.42 -7.72 1.68
CA ALA A 152 0.53 -8.09 3.10
C ALA A 152 -0.69 -8.92 3.55
N SER A 153 -0.84 -10.11 2.95
CA SER A 153 -2.00 -10.99 3.06
C SER A 153 -2.09 -11.77 4.37
N GLU A 154 -1.01 -11.76 5.16
CA GLU A 154 -0.91 -12.42 6.46
C GLU A 154 -1.20 -11.46 7.63
N ASP A 155 -1.37 -10.17 7.36
CA ASP A 155 -1.78 -9.20 8.37
C ASP A 155 -3.18 -9.54 8.89
N HIS A 156 -3.40 -9.30 10.18
CA HIS A 156 -4.64 -9.55 10.90
C HIS A 156 -5.38 -8.26 11.30
N ASP A 157 -4.84 -7.08 10.96
CA ASP A 157 -5.50 -5.80 11.24
C ASP A 157 -6.67 -5.54 10.28
N PHE A 158 -7.77 -6.24 10.52
CA PHE A 158 -9.00 -6.07 9.75
C PHE A 158 -9.60 -4.65 9.92
N GLU A 159 -9.46 -4.06 11.11
CA GLU A 159 -10.05 -2.76 11.42
C GLU A 159 -9.42 -1.62 10.61
N GLU A 160 -8.13 -1.74 10.27
CA GLU A 160 -7.48 -0.81 9.36
C GLU A 160 -8.07 -0.90 7.93
N VAL A 161 -8.29 -2.11 7.41
CA VAL A 161 -8.66 -2.32 6.00
C VAL A 161 -10.16 -2.33 5.73
N ARG A 162 -11.01 -2.45 6.75
CA ARG A 162 -12.47 -2.58 6.56
C ARG A 162 -13.15 -1.29 6.10
N ARG A 163 -12.52 -0.13 6.29
CA ARG A 163 -13.07 1.17 5.89
C ARG A 163 -12.66 1.52 4.47
N TYR A 164 -13.57 2.16 3.75
CA TYR A 164 -13.32 2.72 2.44
C TYR A 164 -14.07 4.03 2.26
N TRP A 165 -13.54 4.86 1.36
CA TRP A 165 -14.06 6.20 1.09
C TRP A 165 -14.25 6.39 -0.41
N PHE A 166 -15.29 7.12 -0.78
CA PHE A 166 -15.53 7.51 -2.16
C PHE A 166 -16.28 8.85 -2.23
N THR A 167 -16.18 9.54 -3.36
CA THR A 167 -16.92 10.79 -3.59
C THR A 167 -18.05 10.55 -4.59
N ASP A 168 -19.23 11.08 -4.29
CA ASP A 168 -20.35 11.06 -5.24
C ASP A 168 -20.21 12.16 -6.31
N THR A 169 -21.20 12.25 -7.20
CA THR A 169 -21.28 13.27 -8.26
C THR A 169 -21.31 14.72 -7.79
N ARG A 170 -21.62 14.95 -6.50
CA ARG A 170 -21.64 16.27 -5.86
C ARG A 170 -20.35 16.54 -5.07
N CYS A 171 -19.35 15.68 -5.21
CA CYS A 171 -18.11 15.69 -4.45
C CYS A 171 -18.32 15.54 -2.93
N GLU A 172 -19.43 14.93 -2.50
CA GLU A 172 -19.63 14.60 -1.10
C GLU A 172 -18.81 13.35 -0.75
N LEU A 173 -18.00 13.44 0.32
CA LEU A 173 -17.20 12.31 0.80
C LEU A 173 -18.08 11.34 1.60
N HIS A 174 -18.14 10.10 1.14
CA HIS A 174 -18.80 9.00 1.82
C HIS A 174 -17.76 8.13 2.50
N GLU A 175 -17.96 7.83 3.79
CA GLU A 175 -17.24 6.79 4.51
C GLU A 175 -18.17 5.59 4.71
N ARG A 176 -17.64 4.39 4.49
CA ARG A 176 -18.34 3.13 4.72
C ARG A 176 -17.39 2.12 5.38
N ALA A 177 -17.97 1.15 6.06
CA ALA A 177 -17.26 0.03 6.64
C ALA A 177 -17.83 -1.28 6.10
N TYR A 178 -16.94 -2.21 5.76
CA TYR A 178 -17.29 -3.56 5.37
C TYR A 178 -17.58 -4.42 6.60
N THR A 179 -18.74 -5.06 6.58
CA THR A 179 -19.13 -6.08 7.55
C THR A 179 -19.26 -7.41 6.80
N PRO A 180 -18.35 -8.37 7.04
CA PRO A 180 -18.45 -9.70 6.45
C PRO A 180 -19.76 -10.39 6.84
N ALA A 181 -20.46 -10.93 5.86
CA ALA A 181 -21.68 -11.70 6.06
C ALA A 181 -21.69 -12.94 5.16
N ASP A 182 -22.32 -14.00 5.65
CA ASP A 182 -22.55 -15.22 4.87
C ASP A 182 -23.63 -14.98 3.79
N PRO A 183 -23.87 -15.95 2.88
CA PRO A 183 -24.91 -15.81 1.85
C PRO A 183 -26.34 -15.67 2.39
N LEU A 184 -26.59 -15.99 3.66
CA LEU A 184 -27.88 -15.83 4.33
C LEU A 184 -27.98 -14.48 5.06
N GLY A 185 -26.92 -13.68 5.05
CA GLY A 185 -26.84 -12.38 5.72
C GLY A 185 -26.43 -12.45 7.19
N ASN A 186 -26.01 -13.61 7.70
CA ASN A 186 -25.51 -13.71 9.06
C ASN A 186 -24.10 -13.13 9.16
N PRO A 187 -23.76 -12.37 10.22
CA PRO A 187 -22.42 -11.87 10.44
C PRO A 187 -21.39 -13.01 10.48
N VAL A 188 -20.24 -12.78 9.84
CA VAL A 188 -19.09 -13.68 9.91
C VAL A 188 -18.05 -13.04 10.82
N ASP A 189 -17.66 -13.75 11.87
CA ASP A 189 -16.56 -13.34 12.73
C ASP A 189 -15.23 -13.50 11.98
N VAL A 190 -14.48 -12.41 11.90
CA VAL A 190 -13.19 -12.32 11.22
C VAL A 190 -12.08 -11.81 12.14
N GLU A 191 -12.36 -11.70 13.45
CA GLU A 191 -11.38 -11.23 14.42
C GLU A 191 -10.14 -12.13 14.42
N GLY A 192 -8.96 -11.51 14.32
CA GLY A 192 -7.68 -12.21 14.28
C GLY A 192 -7.42 -13.04 13.02
N LEU A 193 -8.34 -13.07 12.04
CA LEU A 193 -8.09 -13.76 10.78
C LEU A 193 -7.07 -12.97 9.93
N PRO A 194 -6.11 -13.66 9.29
CA PRO A 194 -5.26 -13.01 8.31
C PRO A 194 -6.08 -12.61 7.08
N MET A 195 -5.67 -11.55 6.38
CA MET A 195 -6.43 -10.97 5.27
C MET A 195 -6.72 -11.93 4.10
N HIS A 196 -5.91 -12.97 3.90
CA HIS A 196 -6.18 -14.01 2.90
C HIS A 196 -7.34 -14.96 3.28
N ARG A 197 -7.83 -14.90 4.52
CA ARG A 197 -8.99 -15.67 5.02
C ARG A 197 -10.23 -14.83 5.26
N VAL A 198 -10.13 -13.50 5.28
CA VAL A 198 -11.30 -12.62 5.36
C VAL A 198 -12.11 -12.75 4.06
N PRO A 199 -13.37 -13.21 4.09
CA PRO A 199 -14.14 -13.49 2.88
C PRO A 199 -14.43 -12.21 2.10
N ALA A 200 -14.41 -12.29 0.77
CA ALA A 200 -14.93 -11.24 -0.11
C ALA A 200 -16.36 -11.61 -0.51
N GLY A 201 -17.32 -11.26 0.34
CA GLY A 201 -18.68 -11.82 0.31
C GLY A 201 -19.75 -10.92 -0.30
N PHE A 202 -21.00 -11.31 -0.06
CA PHE A 202 -22.21 -10.65 -0.56
C PHE A 202 -22.30 -9.16 -0.17
N SER A 203 -21.82 -8.77 1.02
CA SER A 203 -21.85 -7.37 1.45
C SER A 203 -20.95 -6.46 0.60
N LEU A 204 -19.86 -6.96 0.00
CA LEU A 204 -19.07 -6.17 -0.97
C LEU A 204 -19.79 -5.99 -2.30
N ARG A 205 -20.58 -6.97 -2.73
CA ARG A 205 -21.42 -6.85 -3.93
C ARG A 205 -22.41 -5.70 -3.77
N ASN A 206 -23.09 -5.64 -2.62
CA ASN A 206 -24.01 -4.53 -2.31
C ASN A 206 -23.29 -3.18 -2.23
N ALA A 207 -22.09 -3.14 -1.66
CA ALA A 207 -21.27 -1.92 -1.61
C ALA A 207 -20.93 -1.40 -3.01
N ILE A 208 -20.58 -2.28 -3.95
CA ILE A 208 -20.33 -1.91 -5.36
C ILE A 208 -21.60 -1.31 -5.99
N ASP A 209 -22.76 -1.93 -5.77
CA ASP A 209 -24.03 -1.45 -6.31
C ASP A 209 -24.44 -0.09 -5.73
N GLU A 210 -24.27 0.10 -4.42
CA GLU A 210 -24.48 1.39 -3.75
C GLU A 210 -23.57 2.46 -4.36
N MET A 211 -22.25 2.23 -4.40
CA MET A 211 -21.29 3.17 -4.97
C MET A 211 -21.63 3.54 -6.42
N ALA A 212 -21.97 2.55 -7.25
CA ALA A 212 -22.34 2.81 -8.65
C ALA A 212 -23.61 3.67 -8.78
N SER A 213 -24.57 3.53 -7.85
CA SER A 213 -25.80 4.34 -7.83
C SER A 213 -25.57 5.79 -7.41
N LEU A 214 -24.53 6.05 -6.62
CA LEU A 214 -24.15 7.40 -6.15
C LEU A 214 -23.19 8.10 -7.13
N CYS A 215 -22.36 7.34 -7.84
CA CYS A 215 -21.37 7.79 -8.82
C CYS A 215 -21.89 7.73 -10.27
N VAL A 216 -23.17 8.10 -10.47
CA VAL A 216 -23.82 8.09 -11.79
C VAL A 216 -23.31 9.19 -12.73
N GLY A 217 -23.54 9.05 -14.03
CA GLY A 217 -23.30 10.13 -15.00
C GLY A 217 -21.91 10.18 -15.62
N SER A 218 -21.05 9.19 -15.38
CA SER A 218 -19.84 8.96 -16.16
C SER A 218 -20.06 7.84 -17.18
N GLU A 219 -19.49 8.00 -18.38
CA GLU A 219 -19.43 6.93 -19.39
C GLU A 219 -18.69 5.67 -18.91
N HIS A 220 -17.90 5.80 -17.83
CA HIS A 220 -17.13 4.71 -17.23
C HIS A 220 -17.85 3.99 -16.08
N THR A 221 -18.99 4.51 -15.57
CA THR A 221 -19.65 3.95 -14.38
C THR A 221 -20.03 2.49 -14.58
N ALA A 222 -20.62 2.15 -15.72
CA ALA A 222 -21.02 0.77 -16.04
C ALA A 222 -19.80 -0.16 -16.14
N ALA A 223 -18.78 0.23 -16.91
CA ALA A 223 -17.58 -0.57 -17.10
C ALA A 223 -16.81 -0.79 -15.78
N MET A 224 -16.74 0.21 -14.90
CA MET A 224 -16.10 0.08 -13.59
C MET A 224 -16.90 -0.83 -12.67
N LYS A 225 -18.24 -0.69 -12.67
CA LYS A 225 -19.13 -1.58 -11.92
C LYS A 225 -18.94 -3.05 -12.34
N ASP A 226 -18.91 -3.31 -13.63
CA ASP A 226 -18.73 -4.66 -14.18
C ASP A 226 -17.36 -5.24 -13.79
N LEU A 227 -16.28 -4.44 -13.93
CA LEU A 227 -14.94 -4.83 -13.50
C LEU A 227 -14.89 -5.21 -12.01
N LEU A 228 -15.50 -4.40 -11.14
CA LEU A 228 -15.52 -4.67 -9.70
C LEU A 228 -16.30 -5.95 -9.38
N HIS A 229 -17.46 -6.17 -10.02
CA HIS A 229 -18.26 -7.38 -9.84
C HIS A 229 -17.58 -8.63 -10.37
N ASP A 230 -16.96 -8.57 -11.55
CA ASP A 230 -16.30 -9.70 -12.22
C ASP A 230 -15.07 -10.17 -11.45
N THR A 231 -14.28 -9.21 -10.93
CA THR A 231 -13.12 -9.53 -10.09
C THR A 231 -13.54 -10.06 -8.72
N LEU A 232 -14.61 -9.51 -8.13
CA LEU A 232 -15.15 -9.98 -6.85
C LEU A 232 -15.71 -11.40 -6.94
N ALA A 233 -16.43 -11.72 -8.03
CA ALA A 233 -17.05 -13.03 -8.23
C ALA A 233 -16.05 -14.20 -8.23
N GLN A 234 -14.78 -13.93 -8.53
CA GLN A 234 -13.71 -14.93 -8.58
C GLN A 234 -12.80 -14.88 -7.35
N ALA A 235 -13.10 -14.02 -6.37
CA ALA A 235 -12.26 -13.78 -5.21
C ALA A 235 -12.79 -14.49 -3.95
N PRO A 236 -12.08 -15.50 -3.42
CA PRO A 236 -12.48 -16.14 -2.17
C PRO A 236 -12.24 -15.28 -0.93
N SER A 237 -11.40 -14.24 -1.02
CA SER A 237 -11.02 -13.39 0.11
C SER A 237 -10.72 -11.96 -0.31
N VAL A 238 -10.74 -11.03 0.65
CA VAL A 238 -10.39 -9.61 0.46
C VAL A 238 -8.99 -9.47 -0.13
N SER A 239 -8.03 -10.25 0.37
CA SER A 239 -6.67 -10.26 -0.19
C SER A 239 -6.63 -10.75 -1.64
N ASN A 240 -7.44 -11.75 -2.01
CA ASN A 240 -7.49 -12.20 -3.40
C ASN A 240 -8.18 -11.16 -4.31
N TRP A 241 -9.25 -10.52 -3.83
CA TRP A 241 -9.93 -9.48 -4.59
C TRP A 241 -9.02 -8.28 -4.86
N PHE A 242 -8.28 -7.82 -3.84
CA PHE A 242 -7.23 -6.81 -3.98
C PHE A 242 -6.20 -7.23 -5.05
N ALA A 243 -5.71 -8.47 -5.00
CA ALA A 243 -4.75 -8.99 -5.97
C ALA A 243 -5.30 -8.94 -7.40
N ARG A 244 -6.57 -9.31 -7.60
CA ARG A 244 -7.23 -9.24 -8.92
C ARG A 244 -7.36 -7.81 -9.43
N LEU A 245 -7.79 -6.88 -8.58
CA LEU A 245 -7.88 -5.46 -8.93
C LEU A 245 -6.52 -4.89 -9.34
N MET A 246 -5.46 -5.20 -8.59
CA MET A 246 -4.10 -4.80 -8.95
C MET A 246 -3.64 -5.43 -10.27
N ALA A 247 -3.95 -6.71 -10.50
CA ALA A 247 -3.57 -7.42 -11.72
C ALA A 247 -4.23 -6.84 -12.97
N VAL A 248 -5.50 -6.44 -12.85
CA VAL A 248 -6.26 -5.79 -13.93
C VAL A 248 -5.77 -4.35 -14.14
N LEU A 249 -5.63 -3.57 -13.07
CA LEU A 249 -5.21 -2.16 -13.15
C LEU A 249 -3.81 -2.01 -13.75
N PHE A 250 -2.89 -2.92 -13.42
CA PHE A 250 -1.51 -2.92 -13.88
C PHE A 250 -1.24 -4.00 -14.92
N ARG A 251 -2.29 -4.43 -15.63
CA ARG A 251 -2.15 -5.35 -16.76
C ARG A 251 -1.14 -4.78 -17.76
N ASP A 252 -0.32 -5.66 -18.34
CA ASP A 252 0.72 -5.32 -19.33
C ASP A 252 1.84 -4.38 -18.84
N THR A 253 1.93 -4.11 -17.54
CA THR A 253 3.03 -3.28 -17.00
C THR A 253 4.27 -4.08 -16.60
N GLY A 254 4.13 -5.39 -16.45
CA GLY A 254 5.15 -6.29 -15.91
C GLY A 254 5.15 -6.43 -14.38
N LEU A 255 4.16 -5.84 -13.69
CA LEU A 255 4.00 -5.97 -12.23
C LEU A 255 3.72 -7.43 -11.85
N VAL A 256 4.58 -7.98 -10.99
CA VAL A 256 4.40 -9.33 -10.42
C VAL A 256 3.76 -9.21 -9.05
N LEU A 257 2.59 -9.82 -8.88
CA LEU A 257 1.93 -9.90 -7.59
C LEU A 257 2.47 -11.08 -6.79
N PHE A 258 2.90 -10.81 -5.57
CA PHE A 258 3.44 -11.80 -4.64
C PHE A 258 2.64 -11.77 -3.33
N ALA A 259 2.26 -12.94 -2.83
CA ALA A 259 1.58 -13.08 -1.56
C ALA A 259 2.34 -14.05 -0.63
N PRO A 260 2.76 -13.65 0.58
CA PRO A 260 3.59 -14.46 1.47
C PRO A 260 2.91 -15.72 2.00
N HIS A 261 1.57 -15.77 1.99
CA HIS A 261 0.81 -16.96 2.41
C HIS A 261 0.92 -18.14 1.44
N MET A 262 1.48 -17.94 0.23
CA MET A 262 1.74 -19.01 -0.73
C MET A 262 2.64 -20.08 -0.10
N ARG A 263 2.30 -21.35 -0.28
CA ARG A 263 3.08 -22.48 0.29
C ARG A 263 4.57 -22.40 -0.03
N VAL A 264 4.93 -22.11 -1.28
CA VAL A 264 6.34 -21.99 -1.70
C VAL A 264 7.06 -20.83 -1.02
N ALA A 265 6.37 -19.71 -0.77
CA ALA A 265 6.92 -18.57 -0.04
C ALA A 265 7.17 -18.93 1.43
N ARG A 266 6.22 -19.66 2.06
CA ARG A 266 6.38 -20.18 3.42
C ARG A 266 7.53 -21.18 3.53
N GLU A 267 7.70 -22.03 2.53
CA GLU A 267 8.81 -22.99 2.47
C GLU A 267 10.15 -22.27 2.30
N ALA A 268 10.23 -21.24 1.46
CA ALA A 268 11.41 -20.41 1.30
C ALA A 268 11.79 -19.65 2.60
N ALA A 269 10.80 -19.21 3.38
CA ALA A 269 11.03 -18.48 4.62
C ALA A 269 11.49 -19.36 5.81
N ARG A 270 11.50 -20.70 5.67
CA ARG A 270 11.82 -21.63 6.77
C ARG A 270 13.18 -21.35 7.42
N SER A 271 14.20 -21.02 6.64
CA SER A 271 15.55 -20.77 7.17
C SER A 271 15.60 -19.51 8.03
N VAL A 272 14.83 -18.48 7.66
CA VAL A 272 14.71 -17.23 8.41
C VAL A 272 13.93 -17.49 9.69
N ILE A 273 12.77 -18.13 9.61
CA ILE A 273 11.93 -18.47 10.78
C ILE A 273 12.71 -19.34 11.78
N ARG A 274 13.44 -20.35 11.29
CA ARG A 274 14.27 -21.21 12.12
C ARG A 274 15.34 -20.40 12.85
N ARG A 275 16.00 -19.46 12.17
CA ARG A 275 17.00 -18.59 12.80
C ARG A 275 16.41 -17.76 13.93
N GLU A 276 15.21 -17.20 13.75
CA GLU A 276 14.52 -16.44 14.80
C GLU A 276 14.17 -17.30 16.03
N ILE A 277 13.85 -18.59 15.81
CA ILE A 277 13.56 -19.54 16.90
C ILE A 277 14.85 -19.97 17.62
N GLU A 278 15.91 -20.27 16.87
CA GLU A 278 17.20 -20.74 17.39
C GLU A 278 18.00 -19.63 18.08
N MET A 279 17.77 -18.37 17.69
CA MET A 279 18.45 -17.20 18.23
C MET A 279 17.45 -16.21 18.84
N PRO A 280 16.73 -16.61 19.91
CA PRO A 280 15.77 -15.72 20.56
C PRO A 280 16.50 -14.47 21.06
N GLU A 281 15.75 -13.37 21.17
CA GLU A 281 16.22 -12.05 21.63
C GLU A 281 17.17 -11.29 20.71
N VAL A 282 17.86 -11.93 19.75
CA VAL A 282 18.79 -11.23 18.84
C VAL A 282 18.09 -10.11 18.09
N THR A 283 16.95 -10.40 17.45
CA THR A 283 16.16 -9.39 16.74
C THR A 283 15.63 -8.30 17.67
N GLY A 284 15.22 -8.65 18.89
CA GLY A 284 14.77 -7.69 19.90
C GLY A 284 15.90 -6.75 20.35
N ARG A 285 17.11 -7.28 20.54
CA ARG A 285 18.31 -6.48 20.86
C ARG A 285 18.68 -5.55 19.71
N LEU A 286 18.74 -6.06 18.48
CA LEU A 286 19.04 -5.27 17.28
C LEU A 286 18.00 -4.16 17.04
N LEU A 287 16.73 -4.41 17.35
CA LEU A 287 15.67 -3.39 17.32
C LEU A 287 15.93 -2.30 18.35
N SER A 288 16.24 -2.65 19.59
CA SER A 288 16.58 -1.68 20.64
C SER A 288 17.82 -0.84 20.30
N GLU A 289 18.87 -1.47 19.76
CA GLU A 289 20.08 -0.78 19.28
C GLU A 289 19.75 0.19 18.13
N SER A 290 18.89 -0.21 17.20
CA SER A 290 18.45 0.65 16.10
C SER A 290 17.60 1.82 16.60
N ALA A 291 16.69 1.58 17.54
CA ALA A 291 15.90 2.64 18.17
C ALA A 291 16.79 3.64 18.93
N ALA A 292 17.84 3.17 19.62
CA ALA A 292 18.80 4.04 20.30
C ALA A 292 19.58 4.91 19.31
N ARG A 293 20.02 4.36 18.16
CA ARG A 293 20.67 5.14 17.09
C ARG A 293 19.76 6.24 16.53
N VAL A 294 18.48 5.93 16.30
CA VAL A 294 17.50 6.93 15.83
C VAL A 294 17.30 8.04 16.87
N ARG A 295 17.20 7.70 18.17
CA ARG A 295 17.10 8.69 19.25
C ARG A 295 18.36 9.56 19.39
N ALA A 296 19.54 8.99 19.20
CA ALA A 296 20.80 9.72 19.28
C ALA A 296 20.92 10.81 18.20
N LEU A 297 20.20 10.65 17.09
CA LEU A 297 20.08 11.66 16.03
C LEU A 297 18.94 12.67 16.26
N GLY A 298 18.25 12.60 17.40
CA GLY A 298 17.16 13.52 17.75
C GLY A 298 15.79 13.13 17.20
N PHE A 299 15.62 11.92 16.63
CA PHE A 299 14.35 11.48 16.06
C PHE A 299 13.61 10.47 16.95
N THR A 300 12.30 10.39 16.78
CA THR A 300 11.45 9.39 17.45
C THR A 300 11.42 8.08 16.65
N PRO A 301 11.83 6.93 17.22
CA PRO A 301 11.73 5.65 16.55
C PRO A 301 10.26 5.22 16.38
N ALA A 302 9.90 4.76 15.18
CA ALA A 302 8.54 4.32 14.84
C ALA A 302 8.15 2.97 15.45
N ILE A 303 9.14 2.11 15.71
CA ILE A 303 8.95 0.79 16.33
C ILE A 303 9.81 0.76 17.58
N VAL A 304 9.19 0.50 18.71
CA VAL A 304 9.85 0.27 19.99
C VAL A 304 9.39 -1.06 20.55
N ARG A 305 10.29 -1.79 21.20
CA ARG A 305 9.88 -2.96 21.98
C ARG A 305 8.91 -2.46 23.07
N PRO A 306 7.71 -3.06 23.21
CA PRO A 306 6.81 -2.73 24.31
C PRO A 306 7.44 -3.04 25.66
#